data_AF-A0A6V7HRT4-F1
#
_entry.id   AF-A0A6V7HRT4-F1
#
_cell.length_a   1.000
_cell.length_b   1.000
_cell.length_c   1.000
_cell.angle_alpha   90.00
_cell.angle_beta   90.00
_cell.angle_gamma   90.00
#
_symmetry.space_group_name_H-M   'P 1'
#
loop_
_entity.id
_entity.type
_entity.pdbx_description
1 polymer ?
#
loop_
_entity_poly.entity_id
_entity_poly.type
_entity_poly.pdbx_seq_one_letter_code
_entity_poly.pdbx_strand_id
1 'polypeptide(L)' 'ASLGKHNAHPYQVSFREWVHPDPHDEYVHFCSGVILNEEWILSAASCFE' A
#
# COMPACT_ATOMS: atom_id res chain seq x y z
N ALA A 1 -0.10 -12.22 10.69
CA ALA A 1 0.46 -10.87 10.83
C ALA A 1 0.06 -10.31 12.18
N SER A 2 1.01 -9.92 13.03
CA SER A 2 0.68 -9.16 14.24
C SER A 2 0.10 -7.81 13.81
N LEU A 3 -1.17 -7.54 14.11
CA LEU A 3 -1.75 -6.22 13.92
C LEU A 3 -0.97 -5.24 14.80
N GLY A 4 -0.22 -4.34 14.15
CA GLY A 4 0.47 -3.27 14.85
C GLY A 4 -0.51 -2.44 15.67
N LYS A 5 -0.06 -1.86 16.78
CA LYS A 5 -0.85 -0.91 17.56
C LYS A 5 -1.35 0.20 16.63
N HIS A 6 -2.62 0.58 16.76
CA HIS A 6 -3.22 1.64 15.95
C HIS A 6 -2.35 2.91 15.98
N ASN A 7 -2.10 3.48 14.80
CA ASN A 7 -1.25 4.67 14.59
C ASN A 7 0.19 4.56 15.09
N ALA A 8 0.75 3.36 15.27
CA ALA A 8 2.18 3.20 15.57
C ALA A 8 3.07 3.69 14.41
N HIS A 9 2.59 3.58 13.16
CA HIS A 9 3.31 3.97 11.94
C HIS A 9 2.37 4.77 11.03
N PRO A 10 2.05 6.04 11.39
CA PRO A 10 1.02 6.82 10.69
C PRO A 10 1.41 7.19 9.25
N TYR A 11 2.69 7.12 8.91
CA TYR A 11 3.22 7.36 7.57
C TYR A 11 3.17 6.12 6.66
N GLN A 12 2.85 4.93 7.18
CA GLN A 12 2.82 3.70 6.41
C GLN A 12 1.55 3.64 5.53
N VAL A 13 1.72 3.39 4.23
CA VAL A 13 0.62 3.30 3.27
C VAL A 13 0.66 2.00 2.46
N SER A 14 -0.49 1.65 1.89
CA SER A 14 -0.71 0.46 1.07
C SER A 14 -1.02 0.89 -0.36
N PHE A 15 -0.20 0.45 -1.33
CA PHE A 15 -0.54 0.53 -2.74
C PHE A 15 -1.43 -0.66 -3.09
N ARG A 16 -2.56 -0.35 -3.75
CA ARG A 16 -3.55 -1.36 -4.14
C ARG A 16 -3.94 -1.18 -5.59
N GLU A 17 -4.11 -2.28 -6.29
CA GLU A 17 -4.52 -2.31 -7.68
C GLU A 17 -5.78 -3.18 -7.84
N TRP A 18 -6.60 -2.85 -8.83
CA TRP A 18 -7.70 -3.71 -9.23
C TRP A 18 -7.20 -4.74 -10.23
N VAL A 19 -7.35 -6.03 -9.89
CA VAL A 19 -6.95 -7.14 -10.75
C VAL A 19 -8.21 -7.81 -11.29
N HIS A 20 -8.30 -8.03 -12.61
CA HIS A 20 -9.44 -8.72 -13.23
C HIS A 20 -9.01 -10.02 -13.91
N PRO A 21 -9.77 -11.12 -13.78
CA PRO A 21 -10.97 -11.27 -12.96
C PRO A 21 -10.60 -11.69 -11.53
N ASP A 22 -10.62 -10.76 -10.58
CA ASP A 22 -10.61 -11.10 -9.16
C ASP A 22 -12.02 -11.58 -8.76
N PRO A 23 -12.16 -12.76 -8.12
CA PRO A 23 -13.46 -13.34 -7.75
C PRO A 23 -14.25 -12.53 -6.72
N HIS A 24 -13.64 -11.50 -6.10
CA HIS A 24 -14.26 -10.66 -5.09
C HIS A 24 -14.48 -9.21 -5.54
N ASP A 25 -14.10 -8.84 -6.78
CA ASP A 25 -14.09 -7.45 -7.28
C ASP A 25 -13.34 -6.49 -6.32
N GLU A 26 -12.26 -6.97 -5.70
CA GLU A 26 -11.53 -6.23 -4.68
C GLU A 26 -10.19 -5.65 -5.18
N TYR A 27 -9.78 -4.53 -4.57
CA TYR A 27 -8.43 -4.00 -4.73
C TYR A 27 -7.44 -4.81 -3.89
N VAL A 28 -6.44 -5.42 -4.53
CA VAL A 28 -5.42 -6.20 -3.84
C VAL A 28 -4.23 -5.33 -3.47
N HIS A 29 -3.71 -5.51 -2.26
CA HIS A 29 -2.44 -4.90 -1.85
C HIS A 29 -1.29 -5.55 -2.62
N PHE A 30 -0.44 -4.76 -3.26
CA PHE A 30 0.74 -5.28 -3.96
C PHE A 30 2.07 -4.74 -3.42
N CYS A 31 2.08 -3.52 -2.86
CA CYS A 31 3.28 -2.93 -2.27
C CYS A 31 3.00 -1.96 -1.13
N SER A 32 4.02 -1.70 -0.31
CA SER A 32 4.00 -0.71 0.77
C SER A 32 4.70 0.59 0.39
N GLY A 33 4.32 1.70 1.03
CA GLY A 33 5.03 2.98 0.89
C GLY A 33 5.07 3.79 2.18
N VAL A 34 5.72 4.95 2.10
CA VAL A 34 5.87 5.92 3.20
C VAL A 34 5.53 7.33 2.73
N ILE A 35 4.66 8.03 3.44
CA ILE A 35 4.36 9.45 3.19
C ILE A 35 5.59 10.30 3.58
N LEU A 36 6.10 11.09 2.64
CA LEU A 36 7.19 12.04 2.90
C LEU A 36 6.67 13.45 3.21
N ASN A 37 5.65 13.90 2.48
CA ASN A 37 4.95 15.17 2.66
C ASN A 37 3.56 15.09 2.00
N GLU A 38 2.87 16.22 1.89
CA GLU A 38 1.50 16.30 1.35
C GLU A 38 1.35 15.82 -0.11
N GLU A 39 2.45 15.82 -0.88
CA GLU A 39 2.43 15.53 -2.32
C GLU A 39 3.19 14.26 -2.70
N TRP A 40 3.97 13.69 -1.78
CA TRP A 40 4.94 12.63 -2.12
C TRP A 40 4.86 11.41 -1.21
N ILE A 41 4.86 10.23 -1.84
CA ILE A 41 5.00 8.91 -1.21
C ILE A 41 6.25 8.24 -1.78
N LEU A 42 7.11 7.71 -0.90
CA LEU A 42 8.26 6.88 -1.26
C LEU A 42 7.87 5.40 -1.31
N SER A 43 8.34 4.69 -2.33
CA SER A 43 8.13 3.24 -2.53
C SER A 43 9.32 2.60 -3.26
N ALA A 44 9.31 1.28 -3.42
CA ALA A 44 10.30 0.57 -4.22
C ALA A 44 9.93 0.65 -5.72
N ALA A 45 10.91 0.98 -6.56
CA ALA A 45 10.69 1.07 -8.02
C ALA A 45 10.24 -0.27 -8.63
N SER A 46 10.76 -1.39 -8.13
CA SER A 46 10.40 -2.75 -8.58
C SER A 46 8.93 -3.14 -8.35
N CYS A 47 8.17 -2.31 -7.63
CA CYS A 47 6.73 -2.50 -7.47
C CYS A 47 5.92 -2.12 -8.71
N PHE A 48 6.49 -1.34 -9.64
CA PHE A 48 5.78 -0.67 -10.72
C PHE A 48 6.40 -0.97 -12.11
N GLU A 49 6.88 -2.19 -12.30
CA GLU A 49 7.34 -2.69 -13.61
C GLU A 49 6.18 -3.15 -14.49
#